data_AF-A0A918R1H1-F1
#
_entry.id   AF-A0A918R1H1-F1
#
_cell.length_a   1.000
_cell.length_b   1.000
_cell.length_c   1.000
_cell.angle_alpha   90.00
_cell.angle_beta   90.00
_cell.angle_gamma   90.00
#
_symmetry.space_group_name_H-M   'P 1'
#
loop_
_entity.id
_entity.type
_entity.pdbx_description
1 polymer ?
#
loop_
_entity_poly.entity_id
_entity_poly.type
_entity_poly.pdbx_seq_one_letter_code
_entity_poly.pdbx_strand_id
1 'polypeptide(L)'
;MHLKNKMMMILDYLIYRVFGYFDKKNPSKAKSNTINFISIFEGTVLVPIFLIFNGITKIYSTPENPNPSMKYYIGIPLAILLLILNTKYIKIKLKNNGIDLLNSRFKNTLNWIPIWLIFSSPIIFVFVCPIIYGAINGTLSFPLFEK
;
A
#
# COMPACT_ATOMS: atom_id res chain seq x y z
N MET A 1 10.46 16.30 12.07
CA MET A 1 11.19 15.08 12.51
C MET A 1 10.28 13.98 13.07
N HIS A 2 9.19 14.33 13.76
CA HIS A 2 8.32 13.36 14.45
C HIS A 2 7.46 12.45 13.51
N LEU A 3 7.00 12.97 12.37
CA LEU A 3 6.13 12.23 11.43
C LEU A 3 6.86 11.08 10.71
N LYS A 4 8.12 11.31 10.30
CA LYS A 4 8.96 10.32 9.63
C LYS A 4 9.17 9.09 10.49
N ASN A 5 9.38 9.28 11.79
CA ASN A 5 9.52 8.18 12.75
C ASN A 5 8.22 7.38 12.91
N LYS A 6 7.04 8.04 12.95
CA LYS A 6 5.75 7.32 13.06
C LYS A 6 5.42 6.52 11.80
N MET A 7 5.66 7.07 10.61
CA MET A 7 5.40 6.38 9.35
C MET A 7 6.33 5.16 9.17
N MET A 8 7.62 5.31 9.49
CA MET A 8 8.56 4.19 9.50
C MET A 8 8.17 3.12 10.51
N MET A 9 7.58 3.50 11.65
CA MET A 9 7.13 2.57 12.68
C MET A 9 5.93 1.71 12.24
N ILE A 10 5.01 2.27 11.47
CA ILE A 10 3.86 1.52 10.90
C ILE A 10 4.33 0.52 9.86
N LEU A 11 5.22 0.92 8.94
CA LEU A 11 5.75 0.01 7.93
C LEU A 11 6.57 -1.12 8.57
N ASP A 12 7.43 -0.80 9.53
CA ASP A 12 8.19 -1.81 10.28
C ASP A 12 7.25 -2.80 11.01
N TYR A 13 6.14 -2.32 11.58
CA TYR A 13 5.12 -3.16 12.21
C TYR A 13 4.42 -4.09 11.20
N LEU A 14 4.05 -3.57 10.02
CA LEU A 14 3.45 -4.37 8.96
C LEU A 14 4.41 -5.46 8.47
N ILE A 15 5.68 -5.11 8.23
CA ILE A 15 6.74 -6.06 7.86
C ILE A 15 6.85 -7.15 8.92
N TYR A 16 6.91 -6.78 10.21
CA TYR A 16 6.98 -7.72 11.33
C TYR A 16 5.79 -8.70 11.35
N ARG A 17 4.56 -8.18 11.23
CA ARG A 17 3.33 -9.00 11.29
C ARG A 17 3.20 -9.94 10.09
N VAL A 18 3.50 -9.46 8.89
CA VAL A 18 3.45 -10.26 7.67
C VAL A 18 4.55 -11.32 7.67
N PHE A 19 5.76 -10.96 8.09
CA PHE A 19 6.84 -11.92 8.26
C PHE A 19 6.47 -13.00 9.27
N GLY A 20 6.03 -12.62 10.47
CA GLY A 20 5.63 -13.58 11.50
C GLY A 20 4.48 -14.51 11.07
N TYR A 21 3.59 -14.05 10.19
CA TYR A 21 2.56 -14.92 9.60
C TYR A 21 3.16 -15.93 8.62
N PHE A 22 4.00 -15.49 7.68
CA PHE A 22 4.59 -16.41 6.70
C PHE A 22 5.64 -17.34 7.30
N ASP A 23 6.38 -16.89 8.32
CA ASP A 23 7.37 -17.69 9.03
C ASP A 23 6.70 -18.87 9.76
N LYS A 24 5.55 -18.64 10.40
CA LYS A 24 4.75 -19.72 11.01
C LYS A 24 4.22 -20.74 10.00
N LYS A 25 4.03 -20.36 8.73
CA LYS A 25 3.50 -21.26 7.69
C LYS A 25 4.58 -21.96 6.88
N ASN A 26 5.62 -21.24 6.47
CA ASN A 26 6.73 -21.75 5.69
C ASN A 26 7.98 -20.86 5.88
N PRO A 27 8.86 -21.20 6.83
CA PRO A 27 10.05 -20.41 7.15
C PRO A 27 10.98 -20.19 5.95
N SER A 28 11.13 -21.20 5.09
CA SER A 28 12.04 -21.15 3.93
C SER A 28 11.66 -20.07 2.91
N LYS A 29 10.36 -19.78 2.79
CA LYS A 29 9.82 -18.77 1.85
C LYS A 29 9.36 -17.49 2.55
N ALA A 30 9.45 -17.40 3.88
CA ALA A 30 8.87 -16.31 4.65
C ALA A 30 9.37 -14.92 4.24
N LYS A 31 10.69 -14.79 4.05
CA LYS A 31 11.32 -13.53 3.60
C LYS A 31 10.81 -13.10 2.22
N SER A 32 10.80 -14.03 1.26
CA SER A 32 10.37 -13.73 -0.11
C SER A 32 8.88 -13.37 -0.16
N ASN A 33 8.02 -14.12 0.53
CA ASN A 33 6.59 -13.84 0.58
C ASN A 33 6.29 -12.49 1.25
N THR A 34 7.04 -12.14 2.29
CA THR A 34 6.91 -10.84 2.96
C THR A 34 7.29 -9.69 2.03
N ILE A 35 8.41 -9.81 1.32
CA ILE A 35 8.83 -8.79 0.34
C ILE A 35 7.75 -8.61 -0.71
N ASN A 36 7.30 -9.70 -1.33
CA ASN A 36 6.29 -9.65 -2.39
C ASN A 36 4.99 -9.01 -1.89
N PHE A 37 4.53 -9.41 -0.69
CA PHE A 37 3.30 -8.86 -0.13
C PHE A 37 3.42 -7.36 0.18
N ILE A 38 4.49 -6.93 0.85
CA ILE A 38 4.66 -5.51 1.22
C ILE A 38 4.83 -4.66 -0.04
N SER A 39 5.53 -5.14 -1.07
CA SER A 39 5.63 -4.46 -2.37
C SER A 39 4.25 -4.27 -3.02
N ILE A 40 3.39 -5.31 -3.01
CA ILE A 40 2.02 -5.19 -3.50
C ILE A 40 1.24 -4.18 -2.66
N PHE A 41 1.27 -4.31 -1.33
CA PHE A 41 0.58 -3.41 -0.41
C PHE A 41 0.93 -1.94 -0.69
N GLU A 42 2.22 -1.62 -0.79
CA GLU A 42 2.67 -0.26 -1.08
C GLU A 42 2.25 0.23 -2.45
N GLY A 43 2.37 -0.61 -3.48
CA GLY A 43 1.87 -0.28 -4.82
C GLY A 43 0.39 0.05 -4.80
N THR A 44 -0.41 -0.70 -4.03
CA THR A 44 -1.84 -0.44 -3.89
C THR A 44 -2.16 0.79 -3.04
N VAL A 45 -1.35 1.14 -2.04
CA VAL A 45 -1.51 2.37 -1.24
C VAL A 45 -1.38 3.63 -2.08
N LEU A 46 -0.65 3.58 -3.20
CA LEU A 46 -0.56 4.73 -4.11
C LEU A 46 -1.92 5.11 -4.69
N VAL A 47 -2.81 4.14 -4.91
CA VAL A 47 -4.15 4.39 -5.46
C VAL A 47 -4.95 5.39 -4.61
N PRO A 48 -5.26 5.14 -3.32
CA PRO A 48 -5.98 6.11 -2.50
C PRO A 48 -5.23 7.43 -2.34
N ILE A 49 -3.89 7.43 -2.29
CA ILE A 49 -3.10 8.67 -2.24
C ILE A 49 -3.34 9.52 -3.50
N PHE A 50 -3.29 8.91 -4.69
CA PHE A 50 -3.59 9.61 -5.94
C PHE A 50 -5.02 10.11 -6.00
N LEU A 51 -5.99 9.33 -5.51
CA LEU A 51 -7.40 9.75 -5.47
C LEU A 51 -7.60 10.96 -4.54
N ILE A 52 -7.00 10.95 -3.35
CA ILE A 52 -7.04 12.09 -2.41
C ILE A 52 -6.37 13.32 -3.05
N PHE A 53 -5.18 13.15 -3.62
CA PHE A 53 -4.45 14.24 -4.24
C PHE A 53 -5.24 14.84 -5.42
N ASN A 54 -5.85 14.00 -6.25
CA ASN A 54 -6.69 14.45 -7.34
C ASN A 54 -7.96 15.16 -6.83
N GLY A 55 -8.60 14.65 -5.78
CA GLY A 55 -9.79 15.26 -5.18
C GLY A 55 -9.53 16.68 -4.63
N ILE A 56 -8.36 16.92 -4.05
CA ILE A 56 -7.98 18.24 -3.49
C ILE A 56 -7.55 19.20 -4.59
N THR A 57 -6.68 18.74 -5.48
CA THR A 57 -6.00 19.64 -6.42
C THR A 57 -6.77 19.87 -7.71
N LYS A 58 -7.74 18.99 -8.03
CA LYS A 58 -8.38 18.93 -9.36
C LYS A 58 -7.35 18.97 -10.50
N ILE A 59 -6.12 18.46 -10.28
CA ILE A 59 -5.04 18.48 -11.27
C ILE A 59 -5.43 17.69 -12.53
N TYR A 60 -6.28 16.67 -12.39
CA TYR A 60 -6.96 16.05 -13.52
C TYR A 60 -8.31 16.71 -13.81
N SER A 61 -8.35 18.05 -13.85
CA SER A 61 -9.33 18.74 -14.67
C SER A 61 -9.01 18.29 -16.09
N THR A 62 -9.78 17.32 -16.57
CA THR A 62 -9.61 16.70 -17.87
C THR A 62 -9.42 17.82 -18.89
N PRO A 63 -8.26 17.95 -19.55
CA PRO A 63 -8.11 18.97 -20.59
C PRO A 63 -9.20 18.73 -21.65
N GLU A 64 -9.71 19.79 -22.29
CA GLU A 64 -10.83 19.71 -23.25
C GLU A 64 -10.65 18.60 -24.30
N ASN A 65 -9.40 18.25 -24.63
CA ASN A 65 -9.03 17.04 -25.37
C ASN A 65 -8.15 16.12 -24.53
N PRO A 66 -8.72 15.17 -23.76
CA PRO A 66 -7.92 14.22 -22.99
C PRO A 66 -7.22 13.24 -23.91
N ASN A 67 -5.89 13.24 -23.90
CA ASN A 67 -5.15 12.09 -24.40
C ASN A 67 -5.30 10.94 -23.38
N PRO A 68 -6.00 9.83 -23.71
CA PRO A 68 -6.25 8.75 -22.77
C PRO A 68 -4.97 8.10 -22.24
N SER A 69 -3.85 8.20 -22.98
CA SER A 69 -2.55 7.64 -22.61
C SER A 69 -1.82 8.48 -21.54
N MET A 70 -2.21 9.74 -21.32
CA MET A 70 -1.44 10.69 -20.50
C MET A 70 -1.35 10.30 -19.02
N LYS A 71 -2.40 9.65 -18.51
CA LYS A 71 -2.47 9.14 -17.13
C LYS A 71 -1.45 8.02 -16.87
N TYR A 72 -1.07 7.27 -17.91
CA TYR A 72 -0.14 6.14 -17.80
C TYR A 72 1.33 6.58 -17.83
N TYR A 73 1.66 7.69 -18.49
CA TYR A 73 3.05 8.15 -18.63
C TYR A 73 3.69 8.61 -17.32
N ILE A 74 2.90 9.10 -16.36
CA ILE A 74 3.42 9.55 -15.06
C ILE A 74 3.22 8.46 -13.99
N GLY A 75 2.07 7.76 -14.02
CA GLY A 75 1.73 6.75 -13.02
C GLY A 75 2.63 5.52 -13.08
N ILE A 76 2.92 5.00 -14.27
CA ILE A 76 3.69 3.75 -14.44
C ILE A 76 5.15 3.94 -14.00
N PRO A 77 5.92 4.95 -14.47
CA PRO A 77 7.31 5.11 -14.05
C PRO A 77 7.46 5.40 -12.55
N LEU A 78 6.55 6.18 -11.98
CA LEU A 78 6.58 6.51 -10.55
C LEU A 78 6.29 5.28 -9.68
N ALA A 79 5.32 4.44 -10.07
CA ALA A 79 5.04 3.18 -9.39
C ALA A 79 6.25 2.22 -9.45
N ILE A 80 6.91 2.12 -10.60
CA ILE A 80 8.11 1.29 -10.77
C ILE A 80 9.26 1.80 -9.87
N LEU A 81 9.52 3.10 -9.86
CA LEU A 81 10.56 3.71 -9.03
C LEU A 81 10.32 3.43 -7.53
N LEU A 82 9.08 3.61 -7.07
CA LEU A 82 8.69 3.38 -5.68
C LEU A 82 8.80 1.91 -5.29
N LEU A 83 8.36 0.99 -6.16
CA LEU A 83 8.50 -0.45 -5.94
C LEU A 83 9.97 -0.87 -5.79
N ILE A 84 10.86 -0.35 -6.64
CA ILE A 84 12.29 -0.68 -6.59
C ILE A 84 12.93 -0.17 -5.29
N LEU A 85 12.68 1.10 -4.94
CA LEU A 85 13.24 1.72 -3.73
C LEU A 85 12.79 0.99 -2.46
N ASN A 86 11.51 0.62 -2.39
CA ASN A 86 10.98 -0.10 -1.23
C ASN A 86 11.43 -1.55 -1.17
N THR A 87 11.52 -2.25 -2.29
CA THR A 87 12.04 -3.63 -2.32
C THR A 87 13.45 -3.69 -1.72
N LYS A 88 14.29 -2.69 -1.99
CA LYS A 88 15.63 -2.58 -1.38
C LYS A 88 15.54 -2.31 0.14
N TYR A 89 14.67 -1.41 0.57
CA TYR A 89 14.46 -1.10 1.99
C TYR A 89 13.97 -2.32 2.80
N ILE A 90 12.94 -3.02 2.31
CA ILE A 90 12.35 -4.19 2.98
C ILE A 90 13.37 -5.33 3.06
N LYS A 91 14.15 -5.56 1.99
CA LYS A 91 15.24 -6.55 1.99
C LYS A 91 16.26 -6.29 3.09
N ILE A 92 16.60 -5.02 3.36
CA ILE A 92 17.52 -4.65 4.45
C ILE A 92 16.90 -5.00 5.80
N LYS A 93 15.61 -4.70 6.00
CA LYS A 93 14.88 -4.99 7.25
C LYS A 93 14.69 -6.48 7.52
N LEU A 94 14.63 -7.31 6.47
CA LEU A 94 14.49 -8.76 6.58
C LEU A 94 15.84 -9.52 6.59
N LYS A 95 16.98 -8.82 6.65
CA LYS A 95 18.25 -9.45 7.05
C LYS A 95 18.20 -9.85 8.52
N ASN A 96 19.00 -10.83 8.93
CA ASN A 96 18.94 -11.40 10.28
C ASN A 96 18.99 -10.34 11.38
N ASN A 97 19.96 -9.41 11.32
CA ASN A 97 20.06 -8.29 12.27
C ASN A 97 18.82 -7.37 12.27
N GLY A 98 18.14 -7.23 11.12
CA GLY A 98 16.92 -6.45 10.99
C GLY A 98 15.68 -7.14 11.58
N ILE A 99 15.58 -8.47 11.42
CA ILE A 99 14.52 -9.27 12.02
C ILE A 99 14.64 -9.25 13.55
N ASP A 100 15.84 -9.33 14.09
CA ASP A 100 16.08 -9.24 15.54
C ASP A 100 15.69 -7.87 16.10
N LEU A 101 15.96 -6.80 15.34
CA LEU A 101 15.51 -5.44 15.66
C LEU A 101 13.98 -5.31 15.61
N LEU A 102 13.31 -5.93 14.63
CA LEU A 102 11.84 -5.94 14.56
C LEU A 102 11.23 -6.74 15.73
N ASN A 103 11.81 -7.90 16.04
CA ASN A 103 11.39 -8.75 17.16
C ASN A 103 11.55 -8.01 18.49
N SER A 104 12.73 -7.47 18.78
CA SER A 104 12.96 -6.72 20.03
C SER A 104 12.00 -5.54 20.20
N ARG A 105 11.64 -4.87 19.09
CA ARG A 105 10.73 -3.73 19.10
C ARG A 105 9.25 -4.11 19.27
N PHE A 106 8.79 -5.20 18.66
CA PHE A 106 7.37 -5.50 18.54
C PHE A 106 6.89 -6.80 19.20
N LYS A 107 7.79 -7.66 19.70
CA LYS A 107 7.43 -8.96 20.32
C LYS A 107 6.47 -8.83 21.49
N ASN A 108 6.56 -7.74 22.26
CA ASN A 108 5.70 -7.47 23.41
C ASN A 108 4.54 -6.51 23.07
N THR A 109 4.42 -6.06 21.83
CA THR A 109 3.34 -5.16 21.43
C THR A 109 2.08 -5.97 21.17
N LEU A 110 0.96 -5.56 21.77
CA LEU A 110 -0.34 -6.17 21.48
C LEU A 110 -0.63 -6.06 19.98
N ASN A 111 -1.24 -7.11 19.42
CA ASN A 111 -1.57 -7.15 18.00
C ASN A 111 -2.75 -6.22 17.67
N TRP A 112 -2.48 -4.91 17.51
CA TRP A 112 -3.51 -3.89 17.28
C TRP A 112 -4.26 -4.04 15.97
N ILE A 113 -3.62 -4.61 14.93
CA ILE A 113 -4.25 -4.85 13.63
C ILE A 113 -4.35 -6.36 13.38
N PRO A 114 -5.56 -6.92 13.16
CA PRO A 114 -5.73 -8.30 12.72
C PRO A 114 -5.00 -8.58 11.40
N ILE A 115 -4.40 -9.77 11.27
CA ILE A 115 -3.60 -10.11 10.08
C ILE A 115 -4.46 -10.17 8.81
N TRP A 116 -5.72 -10.59 8.93
CA TRP A 116 -6.65 -10.67 7.79
C TRP A 116 -6.97 -9.28 7.22
N LEU A 117 -7.07 -8.24 8.07
CA LEU A 117 -7.24 -6.86 7.62
C LEU A 117 -6.03 -6.38 6.81
N ILE A 118 -4.81 -6.71 7.27
CA ILE A 118 -3.57 -6.40 6.54
C ILE A 118 -3.60 -7.07 5.16
N PHE A 119 -3.95 -8.35 5.08
CA PHE A 119 -4.00 -9.07 3.80
C PHE A 119 -5.14 -8.61 2.87
N SER A 120 -6.25 -8.13 3.41
CA SER A 120 -7.36 -7.61 2.60
C SER A 120 -7.13 -6.19 2.06
N SER A 121 -6.25 -5.41 2.69
CA SER A 121 -6.12 -3.99 2.36
C SER A 121 -5.72 -3.70 0.91
N PRO A 122 -4.87 -4.50 0.22
CA PRO A 122 -4.55 -4.22 -1.18
C PRO A 122 -5.79 -4.31 -2.08
N ILE A 123 -6.68 -5.27 -1.80
CA ILE A 123 -7.96 -5.43 -2.51
C ILE A 123 -8.84 -4.22 -2.25
N ILE A 124 -8.95 -3.78 -0.99
CA ILE A 124 -9.73 -2.60 -0.62
C ILE A 124 -9.20 -1.34 -1.33
N PHE A 125 -7.89 -1.13 -1.37
CA PHE A 125 -7.29 0.05 -2.00
C PHE A 125 -7.50 0.10 -3.52
N VAL A 126 -7.47 -1.04 -4.21
CA VAL A 126 -7.60 -1.09 -5.66
C VAL A 126 -9.05 -1.14 -6.12
N PHE A 127 -9.95 -1.78 -5.36
CA PHE A 127 -11.34 -1.95 -5.79
C PHE A 127 -12.30 -1.02 -5.06
N VAL A 128 -12.22 -0.93 -3.73
CA VAL A 128 -13.20 -0.18 -2.93
C VAL A 128 -12.94 1.33 -3.02
N CYS A 129 -11.67 1.76 -2.92
CA CYS A 129 -11.35 3.20 -2.94
C CYS A 129 -11.75 3.89 -4.27
N PRO A 130 -11.49 3.34 -5.48
CA PRO A 130 -11.95 3.95 -6.72
C PRO A 130 -13.47 4.03 -6.84
N ILE A 131 -14.20 3.01 -6.35
CA ILE A 131 -15.67 3.00 -6.34
C ILE A 131 -16.19 4.15 -5.47
N ILE A 132 -15.68 4.29 -4.26
CA ILE A 132 -16.05 5.38 -3.35
C ILE A 132 -15.73 6.74 -3.98
N TYR A 133 -14.55 6.88 -4.58
CA TYR A 133 -14.15 8.12 -5.25
C TYR A 133 -15.05 8.47 -6.44
N GLY A 134 -15.41 7.50 -7.27
CA GLY A 134 -16.32 7.71 -8.41
C GLY A 134 -17.74 8.06 -7.96
N ALA A 135 -18.21 7.45 -6.87
CA ALA A 135 -19.50 7.77 -6.25
C ALA A 135 -19.54 9.20 -5.69
N ILE A 136 -18.50 9.63 -4.96
CA ILE A 136 -18.40 10.99 -4.40
C ILE A 136 -18.32 12.05 -5.50
N ASN A 137 -17.60 11.78 -6.60
CA ASN A 137 -17.43 12.72 -7.70
C ASN A 137 -18.50 12.63 -8.79
N GLY A 138 -19.56 11.82 -8.59
CA GLY A 138 -20.67 11.68 -9.54
C GLY A 138 -20.27 11.09 -10.90
N THR A 139 -19.14 10.40 -10.98
CA THR A 139 -18.64 9.76 -12.23
C THR A 139 -19.03 8.29 -12.34
N LEU A 140 -19.60 7.71 -11.28
CA LEU A 140 -20.26 6.41 -11.29
C LEU A 140 -21.77 6.60 -11.14
N SER A 141 -22.50 6.35 -12.23
CA SER A 141 -23.93 6.07 -12.19
C SER A 141 -24.13 4.62 -11.76
N PHE A 142 -24.87 4.40 -10.68
CA PHE A 142 -25.32 3.06 -10.31
C PHE A 142 -26.75 2.90 -10.80
N PRO A 143 -26.98 2.20 -11.93
CA PRO A 143 -28.33 2.04 -12.50
C PRO A 143 -29.33 1.34 -11.55
N LEU A 144 -28.85 0.71 -10.46
CA LEU A 144 -29.68 0.13 -9.39
C LEU A 144 -30.20 1.15 -8.36
N PHE A 145 -29.64 2.36 -8.31
CA PHE A 145 -29.98 3.41 -7.34
C PHE A 145 -30.44 4.72 -8.01
N GLU A 146 -30.52 4.74 -9.33
CA GLU A 146 -31.12 5.83 -10.09
C GLU A 146 -32.65 5.64 -10.07
N LYS A 147 -33.35 6.62 -9.48
CA LYS A 147 -34.82 6.67 -9.42
C LYS A 147 -35.41 7.08 -10.77
#